data_AF-A0A060XK99-F1
#
_entry.id   AF-A0A060XK99-F1
#
_cell.length_a   1.000
_cell.length_b   1.000
_cell.length_c   1.000
_cell.angle_alpha   90.00
_cell.angle_beta   90.00
_cell.angle_gamma   90.00
#
_symmetry.space_group_name_H-M   'P 1'
#
loop_
_entity.id
_entity.type
_entity.pdbx_description
1 polymer ?
#
loop_
_entity_poly.entity_id
_entity_poly.type
_entity_poly.pdbx_seq_one_letter_code
_entity_poly.pdbx_strand_id
1 'polypeptide(L)'
;MRDPLLQLISLQKASGSWVLEAALAEVLVKTEEEVSKPKPAQVDQEVWATVLALIWLYGFKMEAQEDWQFLAMKAVSWIQAQKVASVSECVQAGNTLLGCQVQKDTLGL
;
A
#
# COMPACT_ATOMS: atom_id res chain seq x y z
N MET A 1 -3.64 22.21 2.12
CA MET A 1 -3.41 20.81 1.71
C MET A 1 -3.25 19.98 2.96
N ARG A 2 -3.96 18.85 3.07
CA ARG A 2 -3.69 17.88 4.14
C ARG A 2 -2.34 17.23 3.82
N ASP A 3 -1.54 16.98 4.85
CA ASP A 3 -0.28 16.27 4.67
C ASP A 3 -0.57 14.83 4.15
N PRO A 4 0.02 14.39 3.02
CA PRO A 4 -0.28 13.09 2.44
C PRO A 4 0.03 11.90 3.37
N LEU A 5 1.07 12.03 4.21
CA LEU A 5 1.45 10.98 5.17
C LEU A 5 0.41 10.88 6.28
N LEU A 6 0.00 12.01 6.87
CA LEU A 6 -1.07 12.04 7.87
C LEU A 6 -2.40 11.54 7.28
N GLN A 7 -2.69 11.85 6.02
CA GLN A 7 -3.86 11.31 5.33
C GLN A 7 -3.76 9.79 5.23
N LEU A 8 -2.65 9.23 4.74
CA LEU A 8 -2.46 7.77 4.68
C LEU A 8 -2.62 7.11 6.05
N ILE A 9 -2.00 7.68 7.09
CA ILE A 9 -2.07 7.19 8.47
C ILE A 9 -3.52 7.13 8.94
N SER A 10 -4.29 8.19 8.70
CA SER A 10 -5.70 8.26 9.11
C SER A 10 -6.62 7.27 8.40
N LEU A 11 -6.22 6.79 7.22
CA LEU A 11 -6.98 5.83 6.43
C LEU A 11 -6.74 4.38 6.84
N GLN A 12 -5.74 4.09 7.68
CA GLN A 12 -5.46 2.72 8.09
C GLN A 12 -6.56 2.19 9.01
N LYS A 13 -7.15 1.05 8.67
CA LYS A 13 -8.13 0.37 9.52
C LYS A 13 -7.50 -0.14 10.81
N ALA A 14 -8.36 -0.40 11.80
CA ALA A 14 -7.96 -1.05 13.05
C ALA A 14 -7.31 -2.44 12.82
N SER A 15 -7.55 -3.09 11.68
CA SER A 15 -6.89 -4.33 11.23
C SER A 15 -5.46 -4.14 10.72
N GLY A 16 -5.07 -2.94 10.28
CA GLY A 16 -3.79 -2.66 9.62
C GLY A 16 -3.86 -2.53 8.10
N SER A 17 -5.03 -2.76 7.51
CA SER A 17 -5.27 -2.67 6.07
C SER A 17 -5.75 -1.29 5.64
N TRP A 18 -5.70 -1.05 4.32
CA TRP A 18 -6.36 0.05 3.64
C TRP A 18 -7.39 -0.46 2.65
N VAL A 19 -8.40 0.36 2.37
CA VAL A 19 -9.40 0.11 1.34
C VAL A 19 -9.13 1.06 0.18
N LEU A 20 -9.30 0.55 -1.04
CA LEU A 20 -9.22 1.38 -2.24
C LEU A 20 -10.47 2.27 -2.32
N GLU A 21 -10.32 3.51 -1.86
CA GLU A 21 -11.31 4.59 -1.94
C GLU A 21 -10.63 5.85 -2.49
N ALA A 22 -11.43 6.82 -2.94
CA ALA A 22 -10.96 8.13 -3.44
C ALA A 22 -9.84 8.75 -2.60
N ALA A 23 -9.96 8.70 -1.27
CA ALA A 23 -8.98 9.29 -0.35
C ALA A 23 -7.62 8.59 -0.39
N LEU A 24 -7.57 7.28 -0.64
CA LEU A 24 -6.31 6.55 -0.83
C LEU A 24 -5.73 6.85 -2.21
N ALA A 25 -6.56 6.83 -3.26
CA ALA A 25 -6.13 7.14 -4.62
C ALA A 25 -5.51 8.56 -4.70
N GLU A 26 -6.09 9.53 -3.98
CA GLU A 26 -5.56 10.88 -3.86
C GLU A 26 -4.16 10.92 -3.24
N VAL A 27 -3.91 10.17 -2.15
CA VAL A 27 -2.57 10.07 -1.54
C VAL A 27 -1.55 9.50 -2.51
N LEU A 28 -1.95 8.52 -3.33
CA LEU A 28 -1.12 7.91 -4.35
C LEU A 28 -0.94 8.81 -5.59
N VAL A 29 -1.62 9.96 -5.65
CA VAL A 29 -1.66 10.87 -6.80
C VAL A 29 -2.15 10.15 -8.06
N LYS A 30 -3.21 9.36 -7.91
CA LYS A 30 -3.85 8.55 -8.97
C LYS A 30 -5.37 8.68 -8.93
N THR A 31 -6.05 8.26 -9.99
CA THR A 31 -7.50 8.00 -9.96
C THR A 31 -7.82 6.60 -9.49
N GLU A 32 -9.04 6.36 -9.03
CA GLU A 32 -9.49 5.01 -8.63
C GLU A 32 -9.41 4.02 -9.81
N GLU A 33 -9.66 4.46 -11.04
CA GLU A 33 -9.51 3.61 -12.24
C GLU A 33 -8.05 3.24 -12.50
N GLU A 34 -7.14 4.21 -12.39
CA GLU A 34 -5.69 3.97 -12.56
C GLU A 34 -5.17 2.97 -11.53
N VAL A 35 -5.68 3.05 -10.30
CA VAL A 35 -5.30 2.13 -9.23
C VAL A 35 -5.94 0.76 -9.40
N SER A 36 -7.18 0.67 -9.87
CA SER A 36 -7.90 -0.59 -10.01
C SER A 36 -7.43 -1.43 -11.20
N LYS A 37 -7.03 -0.79 -12.31
CA LYS A 37 -6.66 -1.45 -13.57
C LYS A 37 -5.50 -2.44 -13.49
N PRO A 38 -4.37 -2.14 -12.82
CA PRO A 38 -3.23 -3.07 -12.73
C PRO A 38 -3.38 -4.12 -11.61
N LYS A 39 -4.50 -4.13 -10.87
CA LYS A 39 -4.72 -5.08 -9.78
C LYS A 39 -4.71 -6.51 -10.32
N PRO A 40 -3.90 -7.43 -9.76
CA PRO A 40 -3.95 -8.85 -10.12
C PRO A 40 -5.36 -9.44 -9.92
N ALA A 41 -5.79 -10.30 -10.84
CA ALA A 41 -7.16 -10.83 -10.88
C ALA A 41 -7.53 -11.64 -9.63
N GLN A 42 -6.57 -12.40 -9.07
CA GLN A 42 -6.77 -13.28 -7.92
C GLN A 42 -6.59 -12.58 -6.56
N VAL A 43 -6.37 -11.26 -6.55
CA VAL A 43 -6.06 -10.50 -5.34
C VAL A 43 -7.24 -9.66 -4.93
N ASP A 44 -7.60 -9.75 -3.65
CA ASP A 44 -8.63 -8.92 -3.04
C ASP A 44 -8.27 -7.44 -3.07
N GLN A 45 -9.28 -6.60 -3.26
CA GLN A 45 -9.08 -5.15 -3.37
C GLN A 45 -8.41 -4.55 -2.13
N GLU A 46 -8.69 -5.08 -0.94
CA GLU A 46 -8.10 -4.62 0.33
C GLU A 46 -6.62 -5.02 0.43
N VAL A 47 -6.24 -6.20 -0.06
CA VAL A 47 -4.83 -6.63 -0.15
C VAL A 47 -4.07 -5.72 -1.11
N TRP A 48 -4.66 -5.47 -2.28
CA TRP A 48 -4.08 -4.57 -3.28
C TRP A 48 -3.86 -3.15 -2.73
N ALA A 49 -4.88 -2.56 -2.12
CA ALA A 49 -4.79 -1.25 -1.50
C ALA A 49 -3.72 -1.18 -0.40
N THR A 50 -3.64 -2.23 0.44
CA THR A 50 -2.66 -2.31 1.52
C THR A 50 -1.22 -2.43 0.97
N VAL A 51 -1.00 -3.20 -0.10
CA VAL A 51 0.30 -3.29 -0.77
C VAL A 51 0.71 -1.95 -1.38
N LEU A 52 -0.21 -1.22 -2.00
CA LEU A 52 0.08 0.11 -2.56
C LEU A 52 0.45 1.13 -1.49
N ALA A 53 -0.26 1.14 -0.36
CA ALA A 53 0.08 1.99 0.78
C ALA A 53 1.50 1.72 1.29
N LEU A 54 1.88 0.43 1.39
CA LEU A 54 3.23 0.03 1.76
C LEU A 54 4.27 0.52 0.74
N ILE A 55 4.07 0.27 -0.56
CA ILE A 55 5.01 0.73 -1.60
C ILE A 55 5.16 2.25 -1.57
N TRP A 56 4.07 2.98 -1.35
CA TRP A 56 4.12 4.44 -1.27
C TRP A 56 4.94 4.93 -0.06
N LEU A 57 4.76 4.31 1.12
CA LEU A 57 5.54 4.64 2.32
C LEU A 57 7.04 4.42 2.09
N TYR A 58 7.41 3.22 1.63
CA TYR A 58 8.82 2.86 1.39
C TYR A 58 9.42 3.55 0.16
N GLY A 59 8.60 3.96 -0.81
CA GLY A 59 9.05 4.62 -2.04
C GLY A 59 9.20 6.13 -1.90
N PHE A 60 8.32 6.78 -1.12
CA PHE A 60 8.22 8.24 -1.09
C PHE A 60 8.34 8.88 0.29
N LYS A 61 8.33 8.10 1.37
CA LYS A 61 8.26 8.63 2.76
C LYS A 61 9.32 8.05 3.68
N MET A 62 10.41 7.49 3.15
CA MET A 62 11.51 6.95 3.95
C MET A 62 12.13 7.98 4.91
N GLU A 63 12.07 9.27 4.59
CA GLU A 63 12.50 10.37 5.45
C GLU A 63 11.74 10.46 6.78
N ALA A 64 10.53 9.91 6.85
CA ALA A 64 9.63 9.95 8.00
C ALA A 64 9.33 8.55 8.55
N GLN A 65 10.27 7.60 8.38
CA GLN A 65 10.06 6.19 8.75
C GLN A 65 9.61 6.00 10.20
N GLU A 66 10.14 6.79 11.14
CA GLU A 66 9.78 6.72 12.55
C GLU A 66 8.27 6.95 12.79
N ASP A 67 7.63 7.75 11.93
CA ASP A 67 6.21 8.12 12.02
C ASP A 67 5.27 7.01 11.49
N TRP A 68 5.74 6.15 10.59
CA TRP A 68 4.89 5.15 9.92
C TRP A 68 5.35 3.69 10.05
N GLN A 69 6.52 3.40 10.62
CA GLN A 69 7.04 2.04 10.75
C GLN A 69 6.06 1.08 11.46
N PHE A 70 5.36 1.55 12.49
CA PHE A 70 4.36 0.74 13.21
C PHE A 70 3.12 0.46 12.36
N LEU A 71 2.72 1.41 11.51
CA LEU A 71 1.66 1.19 10.55
C LEU A 71 2.06 0.12 9.54
N ALA A 72 3.28 0.19 9.01
CA ALA A 72 3.78 -0.79 8.06
C ALA A 72 3.82 -2.20 8.68
N MET A 73 4.37 -2.36 9.89
CA MET A 73 4.41 -3.67 10.57
C MET A 73 3.02 -4.31 10.74
N LYS A 74 2.01 -3.50 11.08
CA LYS A 74 0.63 -3.97 11.23
C LYS A 74 0.03 -4.40 9.90
N ALA A 75 0.25 -3.63 8.85
CA ALA A 75 -0.20 -3.92 7.50
C ALA A 75 0.40 -5.21 6.95
N VAL A 76 1.70 -5.40 7.17
CA VAL A 76 2.44 -6.61 6.80
C VAL A 76 1.89 -7.83 7.51
N SER A 77 1.71 -7.73 8.83
CA SER A 77 1.11 -8.81 9.63
C SER A 77 -0.29 -9.17 9.12
N TRP A 78 -1.08 -8.16 8.74
CA TRP A 78 -2.40 -8.37 8.18
C TRP A 78 -2.37 -9.05 6.79
N ILE A 79 -1.48 -8.65 5.88
CA ILE A 79 -1.33 -9.28 4.55
C ILE A 79 -0.91 -10.74 4.70
N GLN A 80 0.07 -11.04 5.56
CA GLN A 80 0.55 -12.41 5.79
C GLN A 80 -0.58 -13.32 6.30
N ALA A 81 -1.50 -12.78 7.12
CA ALA A 81 -2.67 -13.54 7.59
C ALA A 81 -3.67 -13.88 6.48
N GLN A 82 -3.68 -13.14 5.35
CA GLN A 82 -4.57 -13.42 4.22
C GLN A 82 -4.14 -14.63 3.36
N LYS A 83 -2.93 -15.19 3.59
CA LYS A 83 -2.37 -16.34 2.82
C LYS A 83 -2.38 -16.14 1.30
N VAL A 84 -2.14 -14.90 0.85
CA VAL A 84 -2.19 -14.54 -0.57
C VAL A 84 -0.94 -15.07 -1.28
N ALA A 85 -1.13 -15.95 -2.28
CA ALA A 85 -0.03 -16.52 -3.05
C ALA A 85 0.65 -15.50 -3.99
N SER A 86 -0.11 -14.49 -4.45
CA SER A 86 0.32 -13.54 -5.49
C SER A 86 0.84 -12.20 -4.95
N VAL A 87 1.29 -12.12 -3.68
CA VAL A 87 1.79 -10.85 -3.11
C VAL A 87 2.97 -10.29 -3.91
N SER A 88 3.82 -11.14 -4.47
CA SER A 88 4.93 -10.69 -5.33
C SER A 88 4.44 -9.98 -6.59
N GLU A 89 3.35 -10.45 -7.20
CA GLU A 89 2.74 -9.82 -8.37
C GLU A 89 2.14 -8.45 -8.00
N CYS A 90 1.54 -8.34 -6.81
CA CYS A 90 1.06 -7.05 -6.30
C CYS A 90 2.21 -6.06 -6.14
N VAL A 91 3.34 -6.48 -5.57
CA VAL A 91 4.49 -5.60 -5.36
C VAL A 91 5.03 -5.11 -6.70
N GLN A 92 5.15 -5.99 -7.69
CA GLN A 92 5.62 -5.62 -9.04
C GLN A 92 4.65 -4.67 -9.76
N ALA A 93 3.36 -4.99 -9.75
CA ALA A 93 2.32 -4.15 -10.37
C ALA A 93 2.23 -2.77 -9.69
N GLY A 94 2.30 -2.73 -8.36
CA GLY A 94 2.25 -1.50 -7.58
C GLY A 94 3.48 -0.62 -7.79
N ASN A 95 4.67 -1.21 -7.85
CA ASN A 95 5.90 -0.48 -8.20
C ASN A 95 5.80 0.16 -9.59
N THR A 96 5.27 -0.57 -10.57
CA THR A 96 5.07 -0.04 -11.92
C THR A 96 4.05 1.11 -11.94
N LEU A 97 2.95 0.98 -11.19
CA LEU A 97 1.92 2.01 -11.08
C LEU A 97 2.45 3.31 -10.45
N LEU A 98 3.22 3.17 -9.37
CA LEU A 98 3.73 4.29 -8.58
C LEU A 98 5.09 4.82 -9.07
N GLY A 99 5.75 4.12 -9.99
CA GLY A 99 7.10 4.47 -10.44
C GLY A 99 8.18 4.21 -9.39
N CYS A 100 7.95 3.26 -8.48
CA CYS A 100 8.88 2.86 -7.43
C CYS A 100 9.64 1.57 -7.81
N GLN A 101 10.66 1.23 -7.03
CA GLN A 101 11.41 -0.03 -7.15
C GLN A 101 11.63 -0.68 -5.77
N VAL A 102 10.59 -0.74 -4.95
CA VAL A 102 10.67 -1.31 -3.61
C VAL A 102 10.70 -2.83 -3.68
N GLN A 103 11.62 -3.48 -2.97
CA GLN A 103 11.71 -4.93 -2.92
C GLN A 103 10.68 -5.52 -1.94
N LYS A 104 10.19 -6.73 -2.25
CA LYS A 104 9.24 -7.44 -1.38
C LYS A 104 9.76 -7.60 0.05
N ASP A 105 11.04 -7.95 0.18
CA ASP A 105 11.71 -8.13 1.48
C ASP A 105 11.81 -6.81 2.26
N THR A 106 11.97 -5.67 1.57
CA THR A 106 11.97 -4.34 2.20
C THR A 106 10.61 -4.03 2.82
N LEU A 107 9.53 -4.50 2.21
CA LEU A 107 8.18 -4.40 2.75
C LEU A 107 7.91 -5.40 3.88
N GLY A 108 8.80 -6.34 4.17
CA GLY A 108 8.58 -7.41 5.15
C GLY A 108 7.57 -8.48 4.68
N LEU A 109 7.32 -8.60 3.38
CA LEU A 109 6.30 -9.48 2.79
C LEU A 109 6.84 -10.79 2.24
#